data_AF-A0AAF1BA71-F1
#
_entry.id   AF-A0AAF1BA71-F1
#
_cell.length_a   1.000
_cell.length_b   1.000
_cell.length_c   1.000
_cell.angle_alpha   90.00
_cell.angle_beta   90.00
_cell.angle_gamma   90.00
#
_symmetry.space_group_name_H-M   'P 1'
#
loop_
_entity.id
_entity.type
_entity.pdbx_description
1 polymer ?
#
loop_
_entity_poly.entity_id
_entity_poly.type
_entity_poly.pdbx_seq_one_letter_code
_entity_poly.pdbx_strand_id
1 'polypeptide(L)'
;MHEPRSQTLLHLCICLTIQFFYLFYYTGSSLHKRAIADQTVQASGPTLEREVVFRKDGDHKVTVQSDLWRKWDVFYRFCRLHSVTGTVTGVISVSLLPLTSFGDLSPAFFLGLLQAVLPFAFVNIYVVTLNQLLDVGIDKINKPYLVLASGEYTMRQGKAITSAFGFMCLAMAIMFRSPPLLYGIFIHFLVGTAYSVEGKKNRSRKLPGNKHPLQRLSPVR
;
A
#
# COMPACT_ATOMS: atom_id res chain seq x y z
N MET A 1 -38.08 1.90 -18.26
CA MET A 1 -37.66 2.68 -17.08
C MET A 1 -36.60 1.88 -16.32
N HIS A 2 -35.36 1.98 -16.77
CA HIS A 2 -34.13 1.49 -16.13
C HIS A 2 -33.22 2.72 -16.28
N GLU A 3 -32.68 3.38 -15.26
CA GLU A 3 -31.44 3.00 -14.58
C GLU A 3 -30.95 4.18 -13.69
N PRO A 4 -31.71 4.74 -12.71
CA PRO A 4 -31.16 5.82 -11.86
C PRO A 4 -30.32 5.28 -10.69
N ARG A 5 -30.52 4.01 -10.28
CA ARG A 5 -29.84 3.46 -9.09
C ARG A 5 -28.38 3.08 -9.33
N SER A 6 -28.01 2.59 -10.52
CA SER A 6 -26.63 2.13 -10.78
C SER A 6 -25.64 3.29 -10.92
N GLN A 7 -26.03 4.42 -11.52
CA GLN A 7 -25.20 5.63 -11.58
C GLN A 7 -25.04 6.31 -10.21
N THR A 8 -26.09 6.34 -9.40
CA THR A 8 -26.04 6.91 -8.05
C THR A 8 -25.14 6.08 -7.13
N LEU A 9 -25.21 4.74 -7.23
CA LEU A 9 -24.32 3.82 -6.53
C LEU A 9 -22.87 3.93 -7.02
N LEU A 10 -22.64 4.11 -8.33
CA LEU A 10 -21.30 4.33 -8.87
C LEU A 10 -20.69 5.66 -8.38
N HIS A 11 -21.49 6.74 -8.36
CA HIS A 11 -21.07 8.02 -7.80
C HIS A 11 -20.81 7.95 -6.29
N LEU A 12 -21.63 7.25 -5.52
CA LEU A 12 -21.39 7.00 -4.10
C LEU A 12 -20.15 6.13 -3.86
N CYS A 13 -19.93 5.08 -4.66
CA CYS A 13 -18.70 4.27 -4.67
C CYS A 13 -17.46 5.14 -4.89
N ILE A 14 -17.49 5.99 -5.91
CA ILE A 14 -16.37 6.87 -6.29
C ILE A 14 -16.15 7.93 -5.21
N CYS A 15 -17.20 8.59 -4.72
CA CYS A 15 -17.10 9.57 -3.64
C CYS A 15 -16.60 8.94 -2.35
N LEU A 16 -17.07 7.75 -1.96
CA LEU A 16 -16.64 7.08 -0.74
C LEU A 16 -15.20 6.54 -0.85
N THR A 17 -14.78 6.03 -2.01
CA THR A 17 -13.37 5.65 -2.23
C THR A 17 -12.44 6.85 -2.19
N ILE A 18 -12.84 8.01 -2.72
CA ILE A 18 -12.11 9.27 -2.61
C ILE A 18 -12.08 9.77 -1.16
N GLN A 19 -13.21 9.76 -0.45
CA GLN A 19 -13.31 10.17 0.96
C GLN A 19 -12.41 9.31 1.85
N PHE A 20 -12.37 8.00 1.61
CA PHE A 20 -11.53 7.06 2.37
C PHE A 20 -10.04 7.23 2.07
N PHE A 21 -9.68 7.51 0.82
CA PHE A 21 -8.31 7.85 0.43
C PHE A 21 -7.84 9.14 1.12
N TYR A 22 -8.73 10.13 1.23
CA TYR A 22 -8.47 11.40 1.91
C TYR A 22 -8.32 11.23 3.43
N LEU A 23 -9.19 10.42 4.06
CA LEU A 23 -9.11 10.11 5.48
C LEU A 23 -7.83 9.34 5.81
N PHE A 24 -7.41 8.41 4.94
CA PHE A 24 -6.19 7.62 5.07
C PHE A 24 -4.90 8.44 4.89
N TYR A 25 -4.87 9.37 3.93
CA TYR A 25 -3.75 10.32 3.77
C TYR A 25 -3.50 11.11 5.07
N TYR A 26 -4.57 11.48 5.77
CA TYR A 26 -4.49 12.29 6.99
C TYR A 26 -4.23 11.48 8.27
N THR A 27 -4.78 10.27 8.40
CA THR A 27 -4.64 9.45 9.63
C THR A 27 -3.44 8.50 9.62
N GLY A 28 -3.04 7.95 8.47
CA GLY A 28 -1.92 6.98 8.37
C GLY A 28 -0.55 7.57 8.72
N SER A 29 -0.34 8.87 8.48
CA SER A 29 0.86 9.62 8.85
C SER A 29 1.08 9.69 10.38
N SER A 30 -0.01 9.67 11.17
CA SER A 30 0.02 9.87 12.61
C SER A 30 0.26 8.56 13.38
N LEU A 31 -0.42 7.48 12.99
CA LEU A 31 -0.34 6.19 13.70
C LEU A 31 0.98 5.45 13.43
N HIS A 32 1.55 5.58 12.23
CA HIS A 32 2.86 4.98 11.91
C HIS A 32 4.00 5.60 12.74
N LYS A 33 3.93 6.90 13.03
CA LYS A 33 4.90 7.58 13.91
C LYS A 33 4.80 7.10 15.35
N ARG A 34 3.61 6.74 15.83
CA ARG A 34 3.38 6.26 17.20
C ARG A 34 3.82 4.81 17.39
N ALA A 35 3.51 3.93 16.43
CA ALA A 35 3.91 2.52 16.50
C ALA A 35 5.44 2.32 16.44
N ILE A 36 6.16 3.17 15.69
CA ILE A 36 7.62 3.13 15.63
C ILE A 36 8.26 3.69 16.90
N ALA A 37 7.70 4.77 17.48
CA ALA A 37 8.20 5.32 18.75
C ALA A 37 8.22 4.25 19.86
N ASP A 38 7.17 3.42 19.91
CA ASP A 38 7.03 2.33 20.86
C ASP A 38 8.09 1.22 20.65
N GLN A 39 8.35 0.86 19.38
CA GLN A 39 9.36 -0.16 19.04
C GLN A 39 10.80 0.29 19.29
N THR A 40 11.13 1.57 19.10
CA THR A 40 12.46 2.11 19.43
C THR A 40 12.73 2.16 20.93
N VAL A 41 11.71 2.33 21.78
CA VAL A 41 11.88 2.35 23.24
C VAL A 41 12.24 0.94 23.76
N GLN A 42 11.67 -0.11 23.16
CA GLN A 42 11.79 -1.48 23.64
C GLN A 42 13.10 -2.19 23.23
N ALA A 43 13.83 -1.68 22.24
CA ALA A 43 15.11 -2.23 21.78
C ALA A 43 16.34 -1.75 22.59
N SER A 44 16.14 -1.03 23.71
CA SER A 44 17.21 -0.39 24.50
C SER A 44 17.59 -1.12 25.79
N GLY A 45 17.20 -2.39 25.97
CA GLY A 45 17.54 -3.21 27.16
C GLY A 45 18.81 -4.04 26.95
N PRO A 46 19.66 -4.25 27.98
CA PRO A 46 20.99 -4.80 27.80
C PRO A 46 21.00 -6.31 27.52
N THR A 47 21.77 -6.66 26.49
CA THR A 47 22.22 -7.98 26.06
C THR A 47 22.89 -8.76 27.21
N LEU A 48 22.56 -10.05 27.38
CA LEU A 48 23.35 -10.94 28.21
C LEU A 48 23.42 -12.33 27.58
N GLU A 49 24.65 -12.73 27.30
CA GLU A 49 25.04 -14.02 26.75
C GLU A 49 24.69 -15.18 27.68
N ARG A 50 24.39 -16.36 27.10
CA ARG A 50 24.83 -17.66 27.63
C ARG A 50 24.65 -18.79 26.61
N GLU A 51 25.79 -19.38 26.27
CA GLU A 51 26.09 -20.81 26.00
C GLU A 51 25.24 -21.56 24.95
N VAL A 52 25.81 -21.97 23.80
CA VAL A 52 26.84 -23.02 23.56
C VAL A 52 26.26 -24.45 23.67
N VAL A 53 26.34 -25.13 22.52
CA VAL A 53 26.37 -26.60 22.30
C VAL A 53 25.07 -27.36 22.56
N PHE A 54 24.34 -27.66 21.47
CA PHE A 54 23.89 -29.01 21.10
C PHE A 54 23.28 -28.95 19.68
N ARG A 55 24.02 -29.43 18.67
CA ARG A 55 23.47 -29.80 17.34
C ARG A 55 23.13 -31.30 17.45
N LYS A 56 21.99 -31.81 17.00
CA LYS A 56 21.58 -31.92 15.59
C LYS A 56 20.14 -32.46 15.51
N ASP A 57 19.48 -32.19 14.38
CA ASP A 57 18.11 -32.57 13.95
C ASP A 57 16.94 -31.62 14.27
N GLY A 58 17.03 -30.78 15.30
CA GLY A 58 16.04 -29.71 15.56
C GLY A 58 16.32 -28.37 14.87
N ASP A 59 17.56 -28.13 14.43
CA ASP A 59 18.05 -26.83 13.98
C ASP A 59 17.47 -26.41 12.62
N HIS A 60 17.36 -27.35 11.67
CA HIS A 60 17.02 -27.02 10.28
C HIS A 60 15.59 -26.48 10.10
N LYS A 61 14.61 -26.99 10.85
CA LYS A 61 13.22 -26.47 10.81
C LYS A 61 13.11 -25.09 11.46
N VAL A 62 13.83 -24.86 12.56
CA VAL A 62 13.83 -23.59 13.29
C VAL A 62 14.50 -22.48 12.47
N THR A 63 15.57 -22.79 11.72
CA THR A 63 16.20 -21.83 10.80
C THR A 63 15.29 -21.49 9.62
N VAL A 64 14.64 -22.47 9.00
CA VAL A 64 13.75 -22.23 7.84
C VAL A 64 12.52 -21.41 8.24
N GLN A 65 11.91 -21.71 9.38
CA GLN A 65 10.74 -20.98 9.85
C GLN A 65 11.07 -19.51 10.15
N SER A 66 12.19 -19.25 10.85
CA SER A 66 12.62 -17.90 11.17
C SER A 66 12.98 -17.09 9.91
N ASP A 67 13.57 -17.71 8.89
CA ASP A 67 13.83 -17.07 7.60
C ASP A 67 12.54 -16.74 6.82
N LEU A 68 11.53 -17.61 6.86
CA LEU A 68 10.24 -17.35 6.23
C LEU A 68 9.51 -16.19 6.90
N TRP A 69 9.48 -16.15 8.24
CA TRP A 69 8.90 -15.04 8.99
C TRP A 69 9.59 -13.71 8.68
N ARG A 70 10.92 -13.71 8.60
CA ARG A 70 11.68 -12.51 8.21
C ARG A 70 11.33 -12.06 6.79
N LYS A 71 11.27 -12.98 5.83
CA LYS A 71 10.86 -12.65 4.44
C LYS A 71 9.44 -12.09 4.39
N TRP A 72 8.53 -12.66 5.17
CA TRP A 72 7.16 -12.20 5.29
C TRP A 72 7.05 -10.81 5.92
N ASP A 73 7.80 -10.53 6.99
CA ASP A 73 7.84 -9.22 7.64
C ASP A 73 8.32 -8.13 6.67
N VAL A 74 9.42 -8.37 5.96
CA VAL A 74 9.94 -7.43 4.96
C VAL A 74 8.92 -7.21 3.84
N PHE A 75 8.25 -8.28 3.39
CA PHE A 75 7.19 -8.18 2.38
C PHE A 75 5.99 -7.37 2.88
N TYR A 76 5.55 -7.62 4.11
CA TYR A 76 4.45 -6.93 4.79
C TYR A 76 4.73 -5.43 4.91
N ARG A 77 5.95 -5.08 5.34
CA ARG A 77 6.42 -3.68 5.44
C ARG A 77 6.54 -3.02 4.08
N PHE A 78 7.06 -3.73 3.06
CA PHE A 78 7.20 -3.20 1.71
C PHE A 78 5.83 -2.88 1.09
N CYS A 79 4.89 -3.82 1.18
CA CYS A 79 3.52 -3.64 0.71
C CYS A 79 2.72 -2.65 1.58
N ARG A 80 3.24 -2.26 2.75
CA ARG A 80 2.56 -1.51 3.81
C ARG A 80 1.16 -2.06 4.03
N LEU A 81 1.05 -3.34 4.34
CA LEU A 81 -0.24 -4.04 4.35
C LEU A 81 -1.25 -3.45 5.36
N HIS A 82 -0.79 -2.71 6.37
CA HIS A 82 -1.67 -1.89 7.22
C HIS A 82 -2.53 -0.88 6.44
N SER A 83 -2.11 -0.45 5.24
CA SER A 83 -2.88 0.42 4.35
C SER A 83 -4.04 -0.31 3.64
N VAL A 84 -3.91 -1.63 3.47
CA VAL A 84 -4.92 -2.47 2.83
C VAL A 84 -6.14 -2.64 3.71
N THR A 85 -5.99 -2.62 5.05
CA THR A 85 -7.13 -2.73 5.98
C THR A 85 -8.16 -1.63 5.74
N GLY A 86 -7.72 -0.40 5.48
CA GLY A 86 -8.60 0.70 5.13
C GLY A 86 -9.37 0.45 3.82
N THR A 87 -8.69 -0.06 2.79
CA THR A 87 -9.33 -0.45 1.53
C THR A 87 -10.36 -1.55 1.73
N VAL A 88 -10.02 -2.59 2.50
CA VAL A 88 -10.93 -3.69 2.81
C VAL A 88 -12.18 -3.17 3.51
N THR A 89 -12.01 -2.37 4.57
CA THR A 89 -13.13 -1.75 5.30
C THR A 89 -14.00 -0.90 4.38
N GLY A 90 -13.39 -0.04 3.54
CA GLY A 90 -14.12 0.80 2.60
C GLY A 90 -14.93 -0.01 1.57
N VAL A 91 -14.35 -1.06 0.99
CA VAL A 91 -15.05 -1.95 0.04
C VAL A 91 -16.19 -2.68 0.74
N ILE A 92 -15.98 -3.20 1.96
CA ILE A 92 -17.04 -3.82 2.76
C ILE A 92 -18.17 -2.82 3.00
N SER A 93 -17.86 -1.62 3.52
CA SER A 93 -18.87 -0.58 3.79
C SER A 93 -19.72 -0.26 2.57
N VAL A 94 -19.07 -0.06 1.41
CA VAL A 94 -19.76 0.25 0.15
C VAL A 94 -20.60 -0.94 -0.35
N SER A 95 -20.11 -2.17 -0.16
CA SER A 95 -20.84 -3.39 -0.55
C SER A 95 -22.07 -3.65 0.32
N LEU A 96 -22.09 -3.14 1.56
CA LEU A 96 -23.24 -3.27 2.46
C LEU A 96 -24.37 -2.26 2.16
N LEU A 97 -24.07 -1.12 1.51
CA LEU A 97 -25.06 -0.07 1.19
C LEU A 97 -26.32 -0.56 0.44
N PRO A 98 -26.24 -1.45 -0.56
CA PRO A 98 -27.42 -1.90 -1.29
C PRO A 98 -28.23 -2.97 -0.55
N LEU A 99 -27.79 -3.46 0.62
CA LEU A 99 -28.51 -4.50 1.37
C LEU A 99 -29.78 -3.92 1.99
N THR A 100 -30.89 -4.62 1.81
CA THR A 100 -32.22 -4.23 2.31
C THR A 100 -32.70 -5.12 3.45
N SER A 101 -32.19 -6.35 3.54
CA SER A 101 -32.48 -7.30 4.60
C SER A 101 -31.32 -8.26 4.85
N PHE A 102 -31.34 -8.99 5.97
CA PHE A 102 -30.36 -10.06 6.23
C PHE A 102 -30.45 -11.22 5.23
N GLY A 103 -31.58 -11.38 4.53
CA GLY A 103 -31.74 -12.38 3.47
C GLY A 103 -30.89 -12.11 2.23
N ASP A 104 -30.41 -10.87 2.06
CA ASP A 104 -29.55 -10.48 0.95
C ASP A 104 -28.09 -10.99 1.13
N LEU A 105 -27.73 -11.42 2.36
CA LEU A 105 -26.44 -12.05 2.69
C LEU A 105 -26.38 -13.49 2.18
N SER A 106 -26.25 -13.63 0.87
CA SER A 106 -26.11 -14.92 0.19
C SER A 106 -24.64 -15.29 -0.05
N PRO A 107 -24.33 -16.56 -0.34
CA PRO A 107 -23.00 -16.95 -0.81
C PRO A 107 -22.52 -16.14 -2.03
N ALA A 108 -23.44 -15.75 -2.92
CA ALA A 108 -23.14 -14.92 -4.08
C ALA A 108 -22.68 -13.50 -3.67
N PHE A 109 -23.29 -12.92 -2.62
CA PHE A 109 -22.84 -11.65 -2.06
C PHE A 109 -21.38 -11.72 -1.57
N PHE A 110 -21.03 -12.75 -0.80
CA PHE A 110 -19.66 -12.91 -0.30
C PHE A 110 -18.64 -13.16 -1.42
N LEU A 111 -19.02 -13.88 -2.47
CA LEU A 111 -18.20 -14.04 -3.68
C LEU A 111 -17.98 -12.70 -4.39
N GLY A 112 -19.04 -11.90 -4.57
CA GLY A 112 -18.94 -10.56 -5.15
C GLY A 112 -18.09 -9.62 -4.30
N LEU A 113 -18.22 -9.67 -2.98
CA LEU A 113 -17.39 -8.91 -2.04
C LEU A 113 -15.92 -9.30 -2.16
N LEU A 114 -15.60 -10.60 -2.24
CA LEU A 114 -14.23 -11.08 -2.43
C LEU A 114 -13.65 -10.64 -3.78
N GLN A 115 -14.46 -10.71 -4.84
CA GLN A 115 -14.11 -10.22 -6.19
C GLN A 115 -13.82 -8.71 -6.20
N ALA A 116 -14.47 -7.92 -5.33
CA ALA A 116 -14.16 -6.51 -5.19
C ALA A 116 -12.91 -6.27 -4.32
N VAL A 117 -12.80 -6.93 -3.17
CA VAL A 117 -11.71 -6.69 -2.20
C VAL A 117 -10.34 -7.01 -2.79
N LEU A 118 -10.19 -8.14 -3.49
CA LEU A 118 -8.87 -8.59 -3.94
C LEU A 118 -8.20 -7.62 -4.96
N PRO A 119 -8.86 -7.20 -6.05
CA PRO A 119 -8.26 -6.25 -7.00
C PRO A 119 -8.00 -4.88 -6.36
N PHE A 120 -8.90 -4.41 -5.48
CA PHE A 120 -8.73 -3.13 -4.78
C PHE A 120 -7.55 -3.17 -3.80
N ALA A 121 -7.34 -4.29 -3.10
CA ALA A 121 -6.15 -4.50 -2.28
C ALA A 121 -4.87 -4.50 -3.12
N PHE A 122 -4.88 -5.18 -4.28
CA PHE A 122 -3.71 -5.25 -5.15
C PHE A 122 -3.35 -3.92 -5.80
N VAL A 123 -4.32 -3.12 -6.25
CA VAL A 123 -4.03 -1.78 -6.78
C VAL A 123 -3.51 -0.84 -5.69
N ASN A 124 -3.97 -0.95 -4.44
CA ASN A 124 -3.42 -0.19 -3.32
C ASN A 124 -1.95 -0.56 -3.06
N ILE A 125 -1.63 -1.86 -2.99
CA ILE A 125 -0.25 -2.33 -2.85
C ILE A 125 0.62 -1.84 -4.02
N TYR A 126 0.11 -1.91 -5.25
CA TYR A 126 0.80 -1.38 -6.43
C TYR A 126 1.15 0.10 -6.26
N VAL A 127 0.18 0.96 -5.90
CA VAL A 127 0.41 2.41 -5.74
C VAL A 127 1.44 2.70 -4.65
N VAL A 128 1.30 2.06 -3.49
CA VAL A 128 2.19 2.29 -2.35
C VAL A 128 3.63 1.85 -2.65
N THR A 129 3.80 0.72 -3.32
CA THR A 129 5.13 0.20 -3.67
C THR A 129 5.74 0.99 -4.84
N LEU A 130 4.92 1.43 -5.81
CA LEU A 130 5.35 2.33 -6.89
C LEU A 130 5.88 3.65 -6.34
N ASN A 131 5.18 4.27 -5.38
CA ASN A 131 5.65 5.51 -4.79
C ASN A 131 7.02 5.31 -4.11
N GLN A 132 7.22 4.19 -3.40
CA GLN A 132 8.53 3.87 -2.78
C GLN A 132 9.64 3.66 -3.83
N LEU A 133 9.34 3.01 -4.97
CA LEU A 133 10.31 2.86 -6.07
C LEU A 133 10.75 4.21 -6.64
N LEU A 134 9.80 5.12 -6.81
CA LEU A 134 10.04 6.42 -7.42
C LEU A 134 10.78 7.38 -6.49
N ASP A 135 10.51 7.28 -5.18
CA ASP A 135 11.05 8.14 -4.14
C ASP A 135 12.32 7.59 -3.45
N VAL A 136 12.85 6.43 -3.84
CA VAL A 136 13.95 5.74 -3.14
C VAL A 136 15.12 6.65 -2.71
N GLY A 137 15.55 7.58 -3.58
CA GLY A 137 16.67 8.48 -3.27
C GLY A 137 16.32 9.51 -2.21
N ILE A 138 15.06 9.97 -2.19
CA ILE A 138 14.54 10.93 -1.21
C ILE A 138 14.24 10.20 0.11
N ASP A 139 13.64 9.02 0.04
CA ASP A 139 13.29 8.21 1.19
C ASP A 139 14.55 7.69 1.91
N LYS A 140 15.69 7.52 1.24
CA LYS A 140 16.99 7.26 1.92
C LYS A 140 17.38 8.34 2.92
N ILE A 141 17.01 9.59 2.67
CA ILE A 141 17.33 10.73 3.55
C ILE A 141 16.23 10.89 4.59
N ASN A 142 14.97 10.89 4.17
CA ASN A 142 13.84 11.24 5.04
C ASN A 142 13.25 10.06 5.83
N LYS A 143 13.38 8.84 5.30
CA LYS A 143 12.73 7.62 5.80
C LYS A 143 13.65 6.39 5.59
N PRO A 144 14.85 6.37 6.17
CA PRO A 144 15.86 5.34 5.90
C PRO A 144 15.42 3.92 6.30
N TYR A 145 14.39 3.79 7.14
CA TYR A 145 13.82 2.52 7.59
C TYR A 145 12.86 1.85 6.57
N LEU A 146 12.51 2.51 5.47
CA LEU A 146 11.68 1.91 4.42
C LEU A 146 12.47 0.81 3.69
N VAL A 147 11.81 -0.30 3.38
CA VAL A 147 12.43 -1.53 2.85
C VAL A 147 13.36 -1.31 1.66
N LEU A 148 13.01 -0.39 0.75
CA LEU A 148 13.83 -0.07 -0.42
C LEU A 148 14.94 0.95 -0.12
N ALA A 149 14.73 1.81 0.88
CA ALA A 149 15.69 2.81 1.33
C ALA A 149 16.78 2.18 2.21
N SER A 150 16.39 1.26 3.09
CA SER A 150 17.27 0.47 3.96
C SER A 150 18.11 -0.55 3.20
N GLY A 151 17.68 -0.94 2.00
CA GLY A 151 18.35 -1.94 1.17
C GLY A 151 17.95 -3.38 1.49
N GLU A 152 16.94 -3.59 2.33
CA GLU A 152 16.35 -4.92 2.60
C GLU A 152 15.83 -5.57 1.32
N TYR A 153 15.27 -4.77 0.39
CA TYR A 153 15.04 -5.17 -1.00
C TYR A 153 15.93 -4.38 -1.97
N THR A 154 16.39 -5.09 -2.99
CA THR A 154 17.00 -4.48 -4.17
C THR A 154 15.95 -3.76 -5.03
N MET A 155 16.40 -2.80 -5.83
CA MET A 155 15.55 -2.13 -6.83
C MET A 155 14.88 -3.13 -7.79
N ARG A 156 15.56 -4.23 -8.14
CA ARG A 156 15.02 -5.28 -9.01
C ARG A 156 13.86 -6.02 -8.34
N GLN A 157 14.01 -6.40 -7.07
CA GLN A 157 12.95 -7.07 -6.30
C GLN A 157 11.74 -6.15 -6.12
N GLY A 158 11.97 -4.89 -5.75
CA GLY A 158 10.89 -3.91 -5.62
C GLY A 158 10.10 -3.75 -6.92
N LYS A 159 10.79 -3.58 -8.07
CA LYS A 159 10.14 -3.50 -9.39
C LYS A 159 9.35 -4.76 -9.73
N ALA A 160 9.92 -5.94 -9.49
CA ALA A 160 9.25 -7.20 -9.76
C ALA A 160 7.94 -7.32 -8.97
N ILE A 161 7.98 -7.08 -7.65
CA ILE A 161 6.80 -7.14 -6.79
C ILE A 161 5.75 -6.09 -7.19
N THR A 162 6.15 -4.83 -7.37
CA THR A 162 5.23 -3.77 -7.82
C THR A 162 4.58 -4.11 -9.15
N SER A 163 5.36 -4.56 -10.13
CA SER A 163 4.82 -4.95 -11.44
C SER A 163 3.85 -6.12 -11.33
N ALA A 164 4.16 -7.14 -10.52
CA ALA A 164 3.27 -8.28 -10.30
C ALA A 164 1.92 -7.83 -9.75
N PHE A 165 1.88 -6.98 -8.72
CA PHE A 165 0.64 -6.44 -8.18
C PHE A 165 -0.13 -5.58 -9.19
N GLY A 166 0.57 -4.79 -10.00
CA GLY A 166 -0.03 -4.00 -11.08
C GLY A 166 -0.67 -4.87 -12.17
N PHE A 167 0.00 -5.95 -12.59
CA PHE A 167 -0.55 -6.90 -13.55
C PHE A 167 -1.73 -7.68 -12.96
N MET A 168 -1.60 -8.18 -11.72
CA MET A 168 -2.66 -8.95 -11.07
C MET A 168 -3.94 -8.13 -10.89
N CYS A 169 -3.85 -6.87 -10.44
CA CYS A 169 -5.06 -6.06 -10.25
C CYS A 169 -5.79 -5.79 -11.57
N LEU A 170 -5.06 -5.48 -12.65
CA LEU A 170 -5.64 -5.25 -13.98
C LEU A 170 -6.19 -6.53 -14.59
N ALA A 171 -5.47 -7.65 -14.46
CA ALA A 171 -5.91 -8.95 -14.95
C ALA A 171 -7.22 -9.36 -14.27
N MET A 172 -7.32 -9.24 -12.94
CA MET A 172 -8.54 -9.55 -12.20
C MET A 172 -9.70 -8.62 -12.59
N ALA A 173 -9.43 -7.32 -12.74
CA ALA A 173 -10.43 -6.34 -13.17
C ALA A 173 -11.06 -6.72 -14.53
N ILE A 174 -10.25 -7.23 -15.47
CA ILE A 174 -10.72 -7.72 -16.77
C ILE A 174 -11.42 -9.08 -16.65
N MET A 175 -10.86 -10.02 -15.87
CA MET A 175 -11.37 -11.38 -15.72
C MET A 175 -12.73 -11.44 -15.03
N PHE A 176 -13.01 -10.55 -14.07
CA PHE A 176 -14.29 -10.54 -13.35
C PHE A 176 -15.46 -9.97 -14.15
N ARG A 177 -15.22 -9.43 -15.36
CA ARG A 177 -16.25 -8.99 -16.31
C ARG A 177 -17.32 -8.06 -15.71
N SER A 178 -16.94 -7.28 -14.70
CA SER A 178 -17.81 -6.31 -14.03
C SER A 178 -17.38 -4.90 -14.43
N PRO A 179 -18.17 -4.18 -15.26
CA PRO A 179 -17.85 -2.81 -15.65
C PRO A 179 -17.55 -1.84 -14.49
N PRO A 180 -18.34 -1.77 -13.40
CA PRO A 180 -18.03 -0.85 -12.30
C PRO A 180 -16.71 -1.19 -11.59
N LEU A 181 -16.40 -2.48 -11.44
CA LEU A 181 -15.12 -2.91 -10.86
C LEU A 181 -13.95 -2.56 -11.77
N LEU A 182 -14.09 -2.80 -13.08
CA LEU A 182 -13.07 -2.47 -14.08
C LEU A 182 -12.75 -0.98 -14.06
N TYR A 183 -13.77 -0.11 -14.14
CA TYR A 183 -13.56 1.34 -14.12
C TYR A 183 -12.95 1.81 -12.81
N GLY A 184 -13.42 1.29 -11.66
CA GLY A 184 -12.88 1.65 -10.35
C GLY A 184 -11.38 1.32 -10.22
N ILE A 185 -10.98 0.11 -10.61
CA ILE A 185 -9.57 -0.31 -10.58
C ILE A 185 -8.73 0.48 -11.57
N PHE A 186 -9.23 0.69 -12.79
CA PHE A 186 -8.50 1.41 -13.82
C PHE A 186 -8.26 2.88 -13.44
N ILE A 187 -9.29 3.57 -12.93
CA ILE A 187 -9.15 4.95 -12.43
C ILE A 187 -8.17 5.00 -11.27
N HIS A 188 -8.28 4.11 -10.28
CA HIS A 188 -7.37 4.07 -9.14
C HIS A 188 -5.92 3.82 -9.58
N PHE A 189 -5.71 2.89 -10.51
CA PHE A 189 -4.40 2.61 -11.08
C PHE A 189 -3.78 3.84 -11.77
N LEU A 190 -4.56 4.54 -12.61
CA LEU A 190 -4.09 5.73 -13.32
C LEU A 190 -3.80 6.90 -12.37
N VAL A 191 -4.74 7.20 -11.46
CA VAL A 191 -4.59 8.29 -10.49
C VAL A 191 -3.40 8.01 -9.57
N GLY A 192 -3.27 6.80 -9.05
CA GLY A 192 -2.15 6.44 -8.19
C GLY A 192 -0.79 6.48 -8.90
N THR A 193 -0.75 6.08 -10.18
CA THR A 193 0.46 6.21 -11.01
C THR A 193 0.81 7.67 -11.25
N ALA A 194 -0.15 8.48 -11.70
CA ALA A 194 0.05 9.91 -11.96
C ALA A 194 0.50 10.66 -10.69
N TYR A 195 -0.13 10.38 -9.55
CA TYR A 195 0.25 10.92 -8.26
C TYR A 195 1.70 10.58 -7.89
N SER A 196 2.12 9.34 -8.08
CA SER A 196 3.47 8.89 -7.71
C SER A 196 4.55 9.54 -8.60
N VAL A 197 4.26 9.72 -9.89
CA VAL A 197 5.17 10.37 -10.86
C VAL A 197 5.25 11.88 -10.61
N GLU A 198 4.12 12.57 -10.51
CA GLU A 198 4.08 14.02 -10.29
C GLU A 198 4.62 14.37 -8.88
N GLY A 199 4.29 13.54 -7.89
CA GLY A 199 4.82 13.63 -6.54
C GLY A 199 6.34 13.59 -6.54
N LYS A 200 6.96 12.61 -7.23
CA LYS A 200 8.42 12.53 -7.38
C LYS A 200 8.98 13.81 -7.98
N LYS A 201 8.43 14.26 -9.11
CA LYS A 201 8.87 15.47 -9.82
C LYS A 201 8.87 16.69 -8.90
N ASN A 202 7.80 16.88 -8.14
CA ASN A 202 7.66 18.02 -7.24
C ASN A 202 8.55 17.90 -6.00
N ARG A 203 8.73 16.70 -5.43
CA ARG A 203 9.66 16.48 -4.32
C ARG A 203 11.11 16.71 -4.74
N SER A 204 11.51 16.22 -5.91
CA SER A 204 12.86 16.43 -6.44
C SER A 204 13.18 17.90 -6.71
N ARG A 205 12.20 18.74 -7.06
CA ARG A 205 12.39 20.20 -7.22
C ARG A 205 12.67 20.94 -5.91
N LYS A 206 12.21 20.40 -4.76
CA LYS A 206 12.36 21.03 -3.45
C LYS A 206 13.69 20.69 -2.76
N LEU A 207 14.49 19.77 -3.30
CA LEU A 207 15.76 19.38 -2.70
C LEU A 207 16.81 20.50 -2.83
N PRO A 208 17.59 20.77 -1.76
CA PRO A 208 18.68 21.75 -1.80
C PRO A 208 19.74 21.28 -2.81
N GLY A 209 19.77 21.91 -3.98
CA GLY A 209 20.63 21.55 -5.11
C GLY A 209 19.94 21.61 -6.47
N ASN A 210 18.60 21.49 -6.53
CA ASN A 210 17.82 21.47 -7.78
C ASN A 210 17.04 22.78 -8.03
N LYS A 211 17.45 23.88 -7.40
CA LYS A 211 16.86 25.20 -7.70
C LYS A 211 17.21 25.55 -9.15
N HIS A 212 16.18 25.78 -9.97
CA HIS A 212 16.31 26.30 -11.33
C HIS A 212 17.25 27.52 -11.31
N PRO A 213 18.15 27.71 -12.29
CA PRO A 213 19.12 28.82 -12.28
C PRO A 213 18.48 30.21 -12.08
N LEU A 214 17.18 30.37 -12.36
CA LEU A 214 16.42 31.60 -12.16
C LEU A 214 16.12 31.95 -10.68
N GLN A 215 16.17 30.99 -9.75
CA GLN A 215 16.05 31.27 -8.31
C GLN A 215 17.39 31.56 -7.62
N ARG A 216 18.49 31.52 -8.37
CA ARG A 216 19.83 31.90 -7.88
C ARG A 216 20.09 33.41 -7.99
N LEU A 217 19.16 34.14 -8.61
CA LEU A 217 19.18 35.59 -8.79
C LEU A 217 18.08 36.26 -7.96
N SER A 218 17.97 35.94 -6.67
CA SER A 218 17.40 36.90 -5.72
C SER A 218 18.54 37.82 -5.30
N PRO A 219 18.50 39.13 -5.57
CA PRO A 219 19.51 40.04 -5.06
C PRO A 219 19.42 39.98 -3.54
N VAL A 220 20.57 39.76 -2.90
CA VAL A 220 20.75 40.12 -1.50
C VAL A 220 20.37 41.60 -1.39
N ARG A 221 19.32 41.87 -0.63
CA ARG A 221 18.92 43.23 -0.25
C ARG A 221 18.77 43.26 1.25
#